data_AF-A0A091DK30-F1
#
_entry.id   AF-A0A091DK30-F1
#
_cell.length_a   1.000
_cell.length_b   1.000
_cell.length_c   1.000
_cell.angle_alpha   90.00
_cell.angle_beta   90.00
_cell.angle_gamma   90.00
#
_symmetry.space_group_name_H-M   'P 1'
#
loop_
_entity.id
_entity.type
_entity.pdbx_description
1 polymer ?
#
loop_
_entity_poly.entity_id
_entity_poly.type
_entity_poly.pdbx_seq_one_letter_code
_entity_poly.pdbx_strand_id
1 'polypeptide(L)'
;MGYRVGGDFGGYGFGGGMVSGAGGIHEVIVNQSLLTPLHLEIDPSLQRVRKEEKEQIKTLNNKFASFINKVRFLEQQNKVLETKRSLLQDQKSTRTNLEPMSEAYINNLRRQLDRLGGERGRLEMEPKDTQDVVEDFKNKYEEEINRRTAAENEFVVLKKDVDTAYMNKVELEAKVDSLMDEINFLRAFYEAELAQLQAQFSETSVVLSMDNNRKLDLDSIIAEVKAQYEDIANCSRAEAESWYQTKYEELQWSAGQHGDDLRTTRMEISELNRAMQRLRLEIDNLKKQCATLQAAIADAEQHGELALKDAKSKLAELEDALQKAKQDMARQLREYQELMNVKLALDIEIATYRKLLEGEEHRGAISFPPWPKQMPLEHDSRATEATRVPQSVVSSSGGTGYSGGSRLCVGGGVYSGGFSGGLCYSGSGGGSSFSSTSGHSLSGTSSSMRIISKTSSTKKSYRS
;
A
#
# COMPACT_ATOMS: atom_id res chain seq x y z
N MET A 1 50.18 -28.61 -21.83
CA MET A 1 49.57 -28.76 -23.17
C MET A 1 49.83 -27.47 -23.95
N GLY A 2 50.54 -27.47 -25.08
CA GLY A 2 51.30 -28.54 -25.74
C GLY A 2 52.20 -27.96 -26.83
N TYR A 3 53.33 -28.61 -27.11
CA TYR A 3 54.28 -28.20 -28.18
C TYR A 3 53.68 -28.41 -29.57
N ARG A 4 54.07 -27.59 -30.55
CA ARG A 4 54.42 -28.09 -31.91
C ARG A 4 55.58 -27.30 -32.53
N VAL A 5 56.63 -28.05 -32.85
CA VAL A 5 57.62 -27.75 -33.90
C VAL A 5 57.02 -28.19 -35.24
N GLY A 6 57.44 -27.55 -36.34
CA GLY A 6 57.13 -28.02 -37.68
C GLY A 6 57.90 -27.23 -38.73
N GLY A 7 58.84 -27.89 -39.42
CA GLY A 7 59.45 -27.40 -40.64
C GLY A 7 59.57 -28.54 -41.64
N ASP A 8 59.42 -28.21 -42.91
CA ASP A 8 59.93 -28.91 -44.11
C ASP A 8 59.90 -27.84 -45.24
N PHE A 9 60.90 -27.63 -46.09
CA PHE A 9 61.67 -28.48 -47.03
C PHE A 9 60.95 -28.83 -48.35
N GLY A 10 61.67 -28.61 -49.47
CA GLY A 10 61.23 -28.83 -50.85
C GLY A 10 60.77 -27.54 -51.57
N GLY A 11 61.39 -27.04 -52.65
CA GLY A 11 62.57 -27.48 -53.41
C GLY A 11 62.25 -27.79 -54.87
N TYR A 12 62.82 -27.01 -55.81
CA TYR A 12 63.00 -27.19 -57.28
C TYR A 12 63.21 -25.77 -57.87
N GLY A 13 64.12 -25.47 -58.82
CA GLY A 13 65.18 -26.27 -59.45
C GLY A 13 65.57 -25.68 -60.83
N PHE A 14 66.86 -25.80 -61.21
CA PHE A 14 67.47 -25.42 -62.52
C PHE A 14 67.57 -23.92 -62.90
N GLY A 15 68.67 -23.42 -63.49
CA GLY A 15 70.02 -23.97 -63.77
C GLY A 15 71.07 -22.84 -63.57
N GLY A 16 72.37 -23.06 -63.38
CA GLY A 16 73.30 -23.87 -64.18
C GLY A 16 73.95 -22.97 -65.27
N GLY A 17 75.26 -22.73 -65.33
CA GLY A 17 76.35 -23.07 -64.40
C GLY A 17 77.71 -22.46 -64.80
N MET A 18 78.63 -22.46 -63.82
CA MET A 18 80.07 -22.79 -63.91
C MET A 18 81.08 -22.00 -64.81
N VAL A 19 82.21 -21.60 -64.15
CA VAL A 19 83.63 -21.81 -64.57
C VAL A 19 84.14 -20.92 -65.76
N SER A 20 85.38 -20.39 -65.84
CA SER A 20 86.66 -20.57 -65.10
C SER A 20 87.60 -19.34 -65.24
N GLY A 21 88.73 -19.34 -64.52
CA GLY A 21 89.97 -18.61 -64.86
C GLY A 21 89.97 -17.08 -64.58
N ALA A 22 90.92 -16.44 -63.89
CA ALA A 22 92.30 -16.79 -63.51
C ALA A 22 93.22 -17.14 -64.69
N GLY A 23 93.89 -16.13 -65.26
CA GLY A 23 94.93 -16.33 -66.27
C GLY A 23 95.57 -15.04 -66.83
N GLY A 24 96.89 -14.93 -66.66
CA GLY A 24 97.81 -14.42 -67.70
C GLY A 24 97.80 -12.93 -68.08
N ILE A 25 98.75 -12.18 -67.54
CA ILE A 25 99.36 -11.03 -68.25
C ILE A 25 100.13 -11.60 -69.46
N HIS A 26 99.98 -11.02 -70.65
CA HIS A 26 100.91 -11.21 -71.78
C HIS A 26 100.99 -9.94 -72.66
N GLU A 27 102.04 -9.89 -73.48
CA GLU A 27 102.66 -8.65 -73.96
C GLU A 27 102.31 -8.27 -75.41
N VAL A 28 102.22 -6.95 -75.60
CA VAL A 28 102.34 -6.13 -76.83
C VAL A 28 102.64 -6.82 -78.17
N ILE A 29 101.79 -6.54 -79.17
CA ILE A 29 102.22 -6.32 -80.57
C ILE A 29 101.59 -5.01 -81.08
N VAL A 30 102.38 -3.94 -81.21
CA VAL A 30 101.90 -2.63 -81.73
C VAL A 30 101.90 -2.64 -83.26
N ASN A 31 100.78 -2.24 -83.86
CA ASN A 31 100.72 -1.99 -85.31
C ASN A 31 101.34 -0.61 -85.63
N GLN A 32 102.58 -0.60 -86.13
CA GLN A 32 103.40 0.61 -86.28
C GLN A 32 103.07 1.47 -87.53
N SER A 33 101.87 1.39 -88.11
CA SER A 33 101.52 2.17 -89.33
C SER A 33 100.12 2.79 -89.33
N LEU A 34 99.47 2.89 -88.17
CA LEU A 34 98.30 3.77 -87.95
C LEU A 34 98.60 4.88 -86.91
N LEU A 35 99.88 5.08 -86.58
CA LEU A 35 100.38 6.18 -85.75
C LEU A 35 100.66 7.44 -86.58
N THR A 36 99.64 7.94 -87.28
CA THR A 36 99.62 9.30 -87.82
C THR A 36 98.67 10.16 -86.98
N PRO A 37 99.20 11.01 -86.08
CA PRO A 37 98.37 11.98 -85.38
C PRO A 37 97.81 12.96 -86.40
N LEU A 38 96.49 12.87 -86.68
CA LEU A 38 95.78 13.95 -87.36
C LEU A 38 95.85 15.18 -86.48
N HIS A 39 96.72 16.12 -86.86
CA HIS A 39 96.99 17.36 -86.14
C HIS A 39 95.84 18.35 -86.34
N LEU A 40 94.66 18.01 -85.80
CA LEU A 40 93.62 18.98 -85.51
C LEU A 40 94.13 19.82 -84.33
N GLU A 41 94.43 21.09 -84.58
CA GLU A 41 94.69 22.08 -83.53
C GLU A 41 93.43 22.22 -82.67
N ILE A 42 93.37 21.43 -81.58
CA ILE A 42 92.33 21.58 -80.58
C ILE A 42 92.65 22.84 -79.80
N ASP A 43 91.94 23.91 -80.16
CA ASP A 43 92.04 25.25 -79.57
C ASP A 43 92.28 25.18 -78.04
N PRO A 44 93.37 25.78 -77.52
CA PRO A 44 93.66 25.85 -76.09
C PRO A 44 92.52 26.44 -75.24
N SER A 45 91.64 27.25 -75.83
CA SER A 45 90.42 27.75 -75.19
C SER A 45 89.40 26.62 -74.95
N LEU A 46 89.12 25.80 -75.97
CA LEU A 46 88.17 24.69 -75.92
C LEU A 46 88.56 23.63 -74.88
N GLN A 47 89.87 23.41 -74.68
CA GLN A 47 90.38 22.43 -73.71
C GLN A 47 90.34 22.95 -72.26
N ARG A 48 90.34 24.29 -72.06
CA ARG A 48 90.04 24.91 -70.75
C ARG A 48 88.54 24.85 -70.46
N VAL A 49 87.69 25.23 -71.42
CA VAL A 49 86.22 25.14 -71.29
C VAL A 49 85.80 23.70 -70.98
N ARG A 50 86.27 22.67 -71.70
CA ARG A 50 85.93 21.27 -71.37
C ARG A 50 86.47 20.79 -70.02
N LYS A 51 87.52 21.41 -69.46
CA LYS A 51 87.96 21.13 -68.08
C LYS A 51 87.03 21.80 -67.06
N GLU A 52 86.70 23.07 -67.27
CA GLU A 52 85.76 23.82 -66.42
C GLU A 52 84.35 23.21 -66.45
N GLU A 53 83.82 22.83 -67.61
CA GLU A 53 82.57 22.07 -67.73
C GLU A 53 82.63 20.73 -66.99
N LYS A 54 83.73 19.97 -67.14
CA LYS A 54 83.91 18.70 -66.43
C LYS A 54 83.99 18.90 -64.92
N GLU A 55 84.55 20.00 -64.46
CA GLU A 55 84.67 20.36 -63.05
C GLU A 55 83.35 20.92 -62.48
N GLN A 56 82.60 21.70 -63.26
CA GLN A 56 81.22 22.10 -62.95
C GLN A 56 80.28 20.89 -62.89
N ILE A 57 80.35 19.98 -63.88
CA ILE A 57 79.59 18.72 -63.88
C ILE A 57 79.99 17.86 -62.66
N LYS A 58 81.28 17.77 -62.30
CA LYS A 58 81.73 17.07 -61.09
C LYS A 58 81.18 17.74 -59.81
N THR A 59 81.17 19.06 -59.75
CA THR A 59 80.60 19.82 -58.62
C THR A 59 79.09 19.65 -58.51
N LEU A 60 78.39 19.64 -59.66
CA LEU A 60 76.95 19.42 -59.75
C LEU A 60 76.59 17.96 -59.42
N ASN A 61 77.39 16.99 -59.85
CA ASN A 61 77.23 15.57 -59.53
C ASN A 61 77.50 15.32 -58.04
N ASN A 62 78.50 15.96 -57.44
CA ASN A 62 78.70 15.96 -55.99
C ASN A 62 77.49 16.56 -55.24
N LYS A 63 76.88 17.64 -55.76
CA LYS A 63 75.63 18.19 -55.22
C LYS A 63 74.47 17.20 -55.37
N PHE A 64 74.29 16.55 -56.52
CA PHE A 64 73.27 15.51 -56.71
C PHE A 64 73.49 14.30 -55.79
N ALA A 65 74.74 13.84 -55.60
CA ALA A 65 75.06 12.79 -54.64
C ALA A 65 74.71 13.22 -53.21
N SER A 66 74.96 14.48 -52.83
CA SER A 66 74.55 14.99 -51.51
C SER A 66 73.02 15.08 -51.35
N PHE A 67 72.28 15.46 -52.41
CA PHE A 67 70.82 15.46 -52.42
C PHE A 67 70.25 14.04 -52.37
N ILE A 68 70.79 13.09 -53.14
CA ILE A 68 70.39 11.67 -53.11
C ILE A 68 70.64 11.08 -51.72
N ASN A 69 71.78 11.37 -51.09
CA ASN A 69 72.05 10.96 -49.72
C ASN A 69 71.07 11.61 -48.72
N LYS A 70 70.69 12.88 -48.93
CA LYS A 70 69.69 13.56 -48.09
C LYS A 70 68.28 12.98 -48.27
N VAL A 71 67.87 12.65 -49.49
CA VAL A 71 66.59 11.99 -49.78
C VAL A 71 66.57 10.61 -49.15
N ARG A 72 67.59 9.76 -49.35
CA ARG A 72 67.68 8.45 -48.69
C ARG A 72 67.63 8.55 -47.16
N PHE A 73 68.30 9.54 -46.58
CA PHE A 73 68.26 9.78 -45.14
C PHE A 73 66.84 10.16 -44.66
N LEU A 74 66.12 11.00 -45.43
CA LEU A 74 64.74 11.39 -45.12
C LEU A 74 63.74 10.23 -45.35
N GLU A 75 63.91 9.43 -46.39
CA GLU A 75 63.14 8.20 -46.64
C GLU A 75 63.35 7.19 -45.50
N GLN A 76 64.59 7.01 -45.06
CA GLN A 76 64.92 6.12 -43.95
C GLN A 76 64.38 6.65 -42.62
N GLN A 77 64.39 7.97 -42.38
CA GLN A 77 63.71 8.59 -41.24
C GLN A 77 62.19 8.39 -41.31
N ASN A 78 61.55 8.62 -42.47
CA ASN A 78 60.11 8.40 -42.64
C ASN A 78 59.75 6.93 -42.39
N LYS A 79 60.53 5.97 -42.88
CA LYS A 79 60.30 4.54 -42.63
C LYS A 79 60.46 4.15 -41.15
N VAL A 80 61.36 4.80 -40.42
CA VAL A 80 61.48 4.68 -38.95
C VAL A 80 60.27 5.33 -38.24
N LEU A 81 59.76 6.46 -38.74
CA LEU A 81 58.57 7.12 -38.19
C LEU A 81 57.28 6.32 -38.46
N GLU A 82 57.14 5.71 -39.63
CA GLU A 82 56.02 4.82 -40.00
C GLU A 82 56.00 3.56 -39.14
N THR A 83 57.14 2.88 -38.99
CA THR A 83 57.26 1.70 -38.12
C THR A 83 57.02 2.07 -36.65
N LYS A 84 57.54 3.21 -36.17
CA LYS A 84 57.24 3.74 -34.83
C LYS A 84 55.75 4.07 -34.67
N ARG A 85 55.09 4.63 -35.69
CA ARG A 85 53.66 4.95 -35.66
C ARG A 85 52.79 3.69 -35.63
N SER A 86 53.11 2.70 -36.47
CA SER A 86 52.44 1.39 -36.49
C SER A 86 52.59 0.70 -35.13
N LEU A 87 53.81 0.63 -34.58
CA LEU A 87 54.05 0.00 -33.29
C LEU A 87 53.35 0.72 -32.13
N LEU A 88 53.28 2.06 -32.15
CA LEU A 88 52.49 2.83 -31.16
C LEU A 88 50.98 2.66 -31.34
N GLN A 89 50.50 2.44 -32.57
CA GLN A 89 49.08 2.20 -32.85
C GLN A 89 48.65 0.81 -32.38
N ASP A 90 49.45 -0.23 -32.66
CA ASP A 90 49.26 -1.58 -32.13
C ASP A 90 49.36 -1.57 -30.60
N GLN A 91 50.36 -0.89 -30.02
CA GLN A 91 50.50 -0.79 -28.56
C GLN A 91 49.33 -0.03 -27.88
N LYS A 92 48.65 0.87 -28.62
CA LYS A 92 47.43 1.55 -28.16
C LYS A 92 46.18 0.66 -28.30
N SER A 93 46.16 -0.25 -29.28
CA SER A 93 45.12 -1.29 -29.42
C SER A 93 45.28 -2.41 -28.37
N THR A 94 46.52 -2.80 -28.06
CA THR A 94 46.86 -3.81 -27.04
C THR A 94 47.00 -3.24 -25.63
N ARG A 95 46.63 -1.97 -25.39
CA ARG A 95 46.44 -1.44 -24.04
C ARG A 95 45.23 -2.14 -23.44
N THR A 96 45.52 -3.26 -22.76
CA THR A 96 44.61 -4.16 -22.01
C THR A 96 43.18 -3.64 -21.93
N ASN A 97 42.33 -4.12 -22.85
CA ASN A 97 40.95 -3.67 -22.94
C ASN A 97 40.18 -4.17 -21.71
N LEU A 98 40.19 -3.36 -20.65
CA LEU A 98 39.60 -3.67 -19.35
C LEU A 98 38.08 -3.44 -19.34
N GLU A 99 37.55 -2.79 -20.37
CA GLU A 99 36.16 -2.35 -20.47
C GLU A 99 35.17 -3.54 -20.43
N PRO A 100 35.35 -4.64 -21.19
CA PRO A 100 34.45 -5.80 -21.10
C PRO A 100 34.50 -6.51 -19.73
N MET A 101 35.65 -6.50 -19.05
CA MET A 101 35.78 -7.07 -17.70
C MET A 101 35.09 -6.18 -16.66
N SER A 102 35.23 -4.85 -16.81
CA SER A 102 34.57 -3.85 -15.98
C SER A 102 33.05 -3.92 -16.16
N GLU A 103 32.59 -4.00 -17.41
CA GLU A 103 31.18 -4.13 -17.76
C GLU A 103 30.58 -5.47 -17.27
N ALA A 104 31.31 -6.58 -17.41
CA ALA A 104 30.89 -7.87 -16.83
C ALA A 104 30.76 -7.81 -15.30
N TYR A 105 31.69 -7.13 -14.61
CA TYR A 105 31.62 -6.93 -13.16
C TYR A 105 30.45 -6.02 -12.75
N ILE A 106 30.23 -4.91 -13.47
CA ILE A 106 29.08 -4.01 -13.27
C ILE A 106 27.75 -4.76 -13.50
N ASN A 107 27.65 -5.57 -14.55
CA ASN A 107 26.46 -6.37 -14.85
C ASN A 107 26.23 -7.48 -13.81
N ASN A 108 27.30 -8.06 -13.24
CA ASN A 108 27.20 -8.97 -12.11
C ASN A 108 26.69 -8.25 -10.85
N LEU A 109 27.22 -7.06 -10.52
CA LEU A 109 26.73 -6.26 -9.39
C LEU A 109 25.27 -5.83 -9.56
N ARG A 110 24.85 -5.43 -10.77
CA ARG A 110 23.44 -5.13 -11.09
C ARG A 110 22.54 -6.34 -10.84
N ARG A 111 22.92 -7.52 -11.37
CA ARG A 111 22.18 -8.78 -11.11
C ARG A 111 22.13 -9.17 -9.64
N GLN A 112 23.16 -8.85 -8.85
CA GLN A 112 23.13 -9.05 -7.39
C GLN A 112 22.17 -8.07 -6.72
N LEU A 113 22.16 -6.81 -7.11
CA LEU A 113 21.21 -5.80 -6.62
C LEU A 113 19.77 -6.17 -6.98
N ASP A 114 19.51 -6.66 -8.19
CA ASP A 114 18.19 -7.11 -8.64
C ASP A 114 17.70 -8.33 -7.83
N ARG A 115 18.59 -9.30 -7.56
CA ARG A 115 18.30 -10.46 -6.70
C ARG A 115 17.99 -10.04 -5.27
N LEU A 116 18.83 -9.20 -4.67
CA LEU A 116 18.61 -8.66 -3.32
C LEU A 116 17.34 -7.80 -3.25
N GLY A 117 17.01 -7.08 -4.32
CA GLY A 117 15.75 -6.34 -4.43
C GLY A 117 14.53 -7.25 -4.48
N GLY A 118 14.60 -8.36 -5.22
CA GLY A 118 13.56 -9.39 -5.24
C GLY A 118 13.42 -10.13 -3.90
N GLU A 119 14.53 -10.48 -3.26
CA GLU A 119 14.53 -11.07 -1.92
C GLU A 119 13.97 -10.11 -0.87
N ARG A 120 14.31 -8.83 -0.94
CA ARG A 120 13.73 -7.79 -0.09
C ARG A 120 12.22 -7.66 -0.31
N GLY A 121 11.76 -7.61 -1.57
CA GLY A 121 10.33 -7.58 -1.89
C GLY A 121 9.56 -8.80 -1.37
N ARG A 122 10.17 -10.00 -1.44
CA ARG A 122 9.62 -11.22 -0.84
C ARG A 122 9.55 -11.13 0.68
N LEU A 123 10.62 -10.67 1.33
CA LEU A 123 10.72 -10.45 2.77
C LEU A 123 9.89 -9.27 3.29
N GLU A 124 9.42 -8.36 2.41
CA GLU A 124 8.45 -7.31 2.73
C GLU A 124 6.99 -7.80 2.59
N MET A 125 6.77 -8.91 1.88
CA MET A 125 5.45 -9.54 1.68
C MET A 125 5.15 -10.58 2.76
N GLU A 126 6.11 -11.46 3.07
CA GLU A 126 6.02 -12.48 4.11
C GLU A 126 5.51 -11.95 5.48
N PRO A 127 6.03 -10.84 6.05
CA PRO A 127 5.51 -10.30 7.31
C PRO A 127 4.08 -9.76 7.19
N LYS A 128 3.69 -9.22 6.03
CA LYS A 128 2.31 -8.74 5.80
C LYS A 128 1.33 -9.90 5.76
N ASP A 129 1.65 -10.96 5.00
CA ASP A 129 0.87 -12.19 4.96
C ASP A 129 0.72 -12.81 6.36
N THR A 130 1.79 -12.84 7.16
CA THR A 130 1.67 -13.28 8.57
C THR A 130 0.89 -12.32 9.46
N GLN A 131 0.93 -11.02 9.20
CA GLN A 131 0.16 -10.02 9.95
C GLN A 131 -1.34 -10.15 9.62
N ASP A 132 -1.70 -10.26 8.34
CA ASP A 132 -3.06 -10.45 7.87
C ASP A 132 -3.67 -11.71 8.51
N VAL A 133 -2.93 -12.83 8.52
CA VAL A 133 -3.34 -14.07 9.22
C VAL A 133 -3.51 -13.89 10.73
N VAL A 134 -2.63 -13.12 11.39
CA VAL A 134 -2.74 -12.83 12.84
C VAL A 134 -3.94 -11.93 13.14
N GLU A 135 -4.22 -10.92 12.32
CA GLU A 135 -5.41 -10.07 12.43
C GLU A 135 -6.69 -10.89 12.19
N ASP A 136 -6.68 -11.80 11.22
CA ASP A 136 -7.77 -12.76 10.95
C ASP A 136 -8.07 -13.65 12.17
N PHE A 137 -7.04 -14.18 12.83
CA PHE A 137 -7.22 -14.96 14.06
C PHE A 137 -7.69 -14.09 15.23
N LYS A 138 -7.13 -12.88 15.38
CA LYS A 138 -7.56 -11.92 16.41
C LYS A 138 -9.04 -11.59 16.26
N ASN A 139 -9.51 -11.28 15.05
CA ASN A 139 -10.92 -10.99 14.75
C ASN A 139 -11.81 -12.19 15.13
N LYS A 140 -11.41 -13.43 14.75
CA LYS A 140 -12.13 -14.66 15.13
C LYS A 140 -12.17 -14.86 16.66
N TYR A 141 -11.12 -14.53 17.39
CA TYR A 141 -11.11 -14.57 18.86
C TYR A 141 -12.03 -13.51 19.48
N GLU A 142 -12.04 -12.28 18.95
CA GLU A 142 -12.95 -11.21 19.41
C GLU A 142 -14.42 -11.58 19.12
N GLU A 143 -14.73 -12.14 17.96
CA GLU A 143 -16.04 -12.71 17.64
C GLU A 143 -16.44 -13.86 18.58
N GLU A 144 -15.52 -14.76 18.92
CA GLU A 144 -15.77 -15.87 19.84
C GLU A 144 -16.02 -15.38 21.27
N ILE A 145 -15.26 -14.38 21.74
CA ILE A 145 -15.47 -13.71 23.03
C ILE A 145 -16.84 -13.03 23.04
N ASN A 146 -17.21 -12.33 21.96
CA ASN A 146 -18.51 -11.67 21.85
C ASN A 146 -19.67 -12.67 21.81
N ARG A 147 -19.55 -13.77 21.04
CA ARG A 147 -20.56 -14.85 21.01
C ARG A 147 -20.68 -15.57 22.35
N ARG A 148 -19.56 -15.84 23.04
CA ARG A 148 -19.56 -16.38 24.41
C ARG A 148 -20.27 -15.43 25.37
N THR A 149 -19.95 -14.14 25.32
CA THR A 149 -20.55 -13.12 26.19
C THR A 149 -22.04 -12.98 25.95
N ALA A 150 -22.48 -13.04 24.69
CA ALA A 150 -23.90 -13.06 24.34
C ALA A 150 -24.61 -14.30 24.91
N ALA A 151 -24.06 -15.51 24.72
CA ALA A 151 -24.61 -16.74 25.26
C ALA A 151 -24.61 -16.77 26.81
N GLU A 152 -23.60 -16.18 27.46
CA GLU A 152 -23.53 -16.05 28.92
C GLU A 152 -24.58 -15.06 29.44
N ASN A 153 -24.82 -13.95 28.73
CA ASN A 153 -25.92 -13.03 29.04
C ASN A 153 -27.29 -13.68 28.87
N GLU A 154 -27.51 -14.42 27.77
CA GLU A 154 -28.75 -15.20 27.55
C GLU A 154 -28.95 -16.25 28.64
N PHE A 155 -27.91 -16.96 29.06
CA PHE A 155 -27.96 -17.92 30.17
C PHE A 155 -28.32 -17.24 31.50
N VAL A 156 -27.79 -16.05 31.78
CA VAL A 156 -28.14 -15.28 32.99
C VAL A 156 -29.59 -14.80 32.96
N VAL A 157 -30.14 -14.43 31.81
CA VAL A 157 -31.57 -14.11 31.65
C VAL A 157 -32.42 -15.36 31.85
N LEU A 158 -32.13 -16.45 31.14
CA LEU A 158 -32.85 -17.71 31.25
C LEU A 158 -32.85 -18.26 32.68
N LYS A 159 -31.75 -18.10 33.41
CA LYS A 159 -31.68 -18.45 34.84
C LYS A 159 -32.67 -17.63 35.68
N LYS A 160 -32.75 -16.31 35.48
CA LYS A 160 -33.73 -15.45 36.19
C LYS A 160 -35.16 -15.85 35.84
N ASP A 161 -35.43 -16.20 34.59
CA ASP A 161 -36.75 -16.65 34.15
C ASP A 161 -37.13 -18.01 34.79
N VAL A 162 -36.17 -18.93 34.90
CA VAL A 162 -36.33 -20.21 35.63
C VAL A 162 -36.55 -19.98 37.12
N ASP A 163 -35.76 -19.12 37.77
CA ASP A 163 -35.92 -18.77 39.18
C ASP A 163 -37.31 -18.12 39.42
N THR A 164 -37.76 -17.24 38.53
CA THR A 164 -39.09 -16.60 38.57
C THR A 164 -40.22 -17.61 38.37
N ALA A 165 -40.08 -18.52 37.40
CA ALA A 165 -41.03 -19.61 37.17
C ALA A 165 -41.10 -20.58 38.36
N TYR A 166 -39.98 -20.83 39.04
CA TYR A 166 -39.93 -21.65 40.25
C TYR A 166 -40.64 -20.96 41.42
N MET A 167 -40.43 -19.65 41.63
CA MET A 167 -41.16 -18.89 42.66
C MET A 167 -42.68 -18.91 42.38
N ASN A 168 -43.10 -18.64 41.14
CA ASN A 168 -44.51 -18.72 40.73
C ASN A 168 -45.10 -20.14 40.95
N LYS A 169 -44.31 -21.20 40.67
CA LYS A 169 -44.72 -22.59 40.95
C LYS A 169 -44.97 -22.80 42.44
N VAL A 170 -44.03 -22.39 43.31
CA VAL A 170 -44.15 -22.56 44.76
C VAL A 170 -45.34 -21.76 45.32
N GLU A 171 -45.59 -20.55 44.82
CA GLU A 171 -46.78 -19.77 45.19
C GLU A 171 -48.10 -20.44 44.75
N LEU A 172 -48.12 -21.08 43.58
CA LEU A 172 -49.29 -21.82 43.10
C LEU A 172 -49.50 -23.12 43.88
N GLU A 173 -48.43 -23.84 44.25
CA GLU A 173 -48.49 -25.01 45.13
C GLU A 173 -49.05 -24.63 46.50
N ALA A 174 -48.56 -23.54 47.12
CA ALA A 174 -49.10 -23.04 48.39
C ALA A 174 -50.59 -22.63 48.30
N LYS A 175 -51.03 -22.06 47.17
CA LYS A 175 -52.45 -21.75 46.92
C LYS A 175 -53.28 -23.03 46.79
N VAL A 176 -52.79 -24.05 46.08
CA VAL A 176 -53.44 -25.37 45.98
C VAL A 176 -53.57 -26.02 47.35
N ASP A 177 -52.51 -26.03 48.16
CA ASP A 177 -52.54 -26.59 49.51
C ASP A 177 -53.57 -25.85 50.39
N SER A 178 -53.59 -24.51 50.37
CA SER A 178 -54.57 -23.72 51.13
C SER A 178 -56.03 -24.00 50.72
N LEU A 179 -56.30 -24.21 49.43
CA LEU A 179 -57.61 -24.60 48.92
C LEU A 179 -57.96 -26.06 49.26
N MET A 180 -56.99 -26.96 49.31
CA MET A 180 -57.21 -28.33 49.80
C MET A 180 -57.57 -28.35 51.29
N ASP A 181 -56.89 -27.55 52.11
CA ASP A 181 -57.20 -27.39 53.53
C ASP A 181 -58.60 -26.79 53.73
N GLU A 182 -59.00 -25.78 52.95
CA GLU A 182 -60.36 -25.23 52.97
C GLU A 182 -61.42 -26.29 52.58
N ILE A 183 -61.18 -27.06 51.52
CA ILE A 183 -62.06 -28.16 51.10
C ILE A 183 -62.17 -29.24 52.18
N ASN A 184 -61.05 -29.58 52.85
CA ASN A 184 -61.03 -30.57 53.92
C ASN A 184 -61.75 -30.07 55.18
N PHE A 185 -61.58 -28.78 55.53
CA PHE A 185 -62.31 -28.12 56.60
C PHE A 185 -63.82 -28.13 56.31
N LEU A 186 -64.26 -27.72 55.12
CA LEU A 186 -65.68 -27.72 54.74
C LEU A 186 -66.28 -29.14 54.77
N ARG A 187 -65.54 -30.15 54.31
CA ARG A 187 -65.98 -31.56 54.41
C ARG A 187 -66.17 -32.00 55.85
N ALA A 188 -65.18 -31.76 56.71
CA ALA A 188 -65.26 -32.12 58.13
C ALA A 188 -66.37 -31.35 58.86
N PHE A 189 -66.58 -30.07 58.50
CA PHE A 189 -67.68 -29.24 59.01
C PHE A 189 -69.04 -29.82 58.64
N TYR A 190 -69.28 -30.14 57.36
CA TYR A 190 -70.55 -30.73 56.92
C TYR A 190 -70.77 -32.15 57.49
N GLU A 191 -69.72 -32.94 57.66
CA GLU A 191 -69.81 -34.26 58.32
C GLU A 191 -70.20 -34.12 59.80
N ALA A 192 -69.62 -33.13 60.51
CA ALA A 192 -70.00 -32.80 61.89
C ALA A 192 -71.41 -32.23 62.00
N GLU A 193 -71.84 -31.36 61.08
CA GLU A 193 -73.20 -30.81 61.03
C GLU A 193 -74.24 -31.91 60.77
N LEU A 194 -73.98 -32.82 59.82
CA LEU A 194 -74.84 -33.99 59.58
C LEU A 194 -74.91 -34.91 60.80
N ALA A 195 -73.77 -35.16 61.47
CA ALA A 195 -73.74 -35.96 62.71
C ALA A 195 -74.53 -35.28 63.84
N GLN A 196 -74.43 -33.94 63.98
CA GLN A 196 -75.19 -33.16 64.96
C GLN A 196 -76.70 -33.17 64.66
N LEU A 197 -77.10 -33.01 63.39
CA LEU A 197 -78.51 -33.08 62.99
C LEU A 197 -79.07 -34.49 63.21
N GLN A 198 -78.31 -35.54 62.90
CA GLN A 198 -78.68 -36.92 63.17
C GLN A 198 -78.78 -37.21 64.68
N ALA A 199 -77.86 -36.67 65.48
CA ALA A 199 -77.91 -36.72 66.94
C ALA A 199 -79.18 -36.01 67.46
N GLN A 200 -79.46 -34.77 67.03
CA GLN A 200 -80.68 -34.05 67.42
C GLN A 200 -81.96 -34.78 67.00
N PHE A 201 -81.98 -35.44 65.84
CA PHE A 201 -83.13 -36.25 65.42
C PHE A 201 -83.33 -37.47 66.35
N SER A 202 -82.23 -38.13 66.75
CA SER A 202 -82.27 -39.24 67.71
C SER A 202 -82.62 -38.81 69.13
N GLU A 203 -82.13 -37.64 69.56
CA GLU A 203 -82.39 -37.07 70.88
C GLU A 203 -83.84 -36.58 70.97
N THR A 204 -84.35 -35.87 69.95
CA THR A 204 -85.77 -35.50 69.85
C THR A 204 -86.68 -36.73 69.78
N SER A 205 -86.22 -37.83 69.18
CA SER A 205 -86.91 -39.12 69.18
C SER A 205 -86.92 -39.84 70.55
N VAL A 206 -86.07 -39.44 71.49
CA VAL A 206 -85.91 -40.10 72.81
C VAL A 206 -86.40 -39.20 73.96
N VAL A 207 -86.35 -37.88 73.81
CA VAL A 207 -86.77 -36.88 74.81
C VAL A 207 -88.31 -36.76 74.93
N LEU A 208 -89.08 -37.41 74.05
CA LEU A 208 -90.55 -37.54 74.18
C LEU A 208 -91.01 -38.63 75.19
N SER A 209 -90.25 -38.83 76.29
CA SER A 209 -90.70 -39.60 77.45
C SER A 209 -90.30 -38.94 78.78
N MET A 210 -91.21 -38.08 79.26
CA MET A 210 -91.48 -37.68 80.65
C MET A 210 -90.40 -37.92 81.73
N ASP A 211 -90.02 -36.86 82.46
CA ASP A 211 -90.65 -36.65 83.78
C ASP A 211 -90.39 -35.24 84.35
N ASN A 212 -91.40 -34.38 84.22
CA ASN A 212 -91.33 -32.96 84.57
C ASN A 212 -91.84 -32.72 86.00
N ASN A 213 -91.13 -33.24 87.02
CA ASN A 213 -91.48 -32.98 88.42
C ASN A 213 -90.28 -32.96 89.38
N ARG A 214 -89.42 -31.96 89.23
CA ARG A 214 -88.74 -31.34 90.37
C ARG A 214 -89.36 -29.97 90.60
N LYS A 215 -89.47 -29.55 91.85
CA LYS A 215 -89.77 -28.15 92.19
C LYS A 215 -88.56 -27.31 91.77
N LEU A 216 -88.60 -26.85 90.53
CA LEU A 216 -87.67 -25.89 89.98
C LEU A 216 -87.84 -24.59 90.77
N ASP A 217 -86.75 -24.08 91.33
CA ASP A 217 -86.72 -22.71 91.84
C ASP A 217 -86.76 -21.78 90.63
N LEU A 218 -87.99 -21.40 90.26
CA LEU A 218 -88.26 -20.59 89.09
C LEU A 218 -87.55 -19.25 89.18
N ASP A 219 -87.38 -18.68 90.39
CA ASP A 219 -86.71 -17.39 90.55
C ASP A 219 -85.20 -17.50 90.32
N SER A 220 -84.55 -18.56 90.83
CA SER A 220 -83.13 -18.84 90.54
C SER A 220 -82.89 -19.09 89.05
N ILE A 221 -83.75 -19.87 88.39
CA ILE A 221 -83.59 -20.19 86.96
C ILE A 221 -83.92 -18.97 86.09
N ILE A 222 -84.93 -18.17 86.44
CA ILE A 222 -85.22 -16.91 85.74
C ILE A 222 -84.07 -15.91 85.93
N ALA A 223 -83.41 -15.88 87.09
CA ALA A 223 -82.22 -15.06 87.30
C ALA A 223 -81.03 -15.54 86.47
N GLU A 224 -80.76 -16.84 86.44
CA GLU A 224 -79.67 -17.44 85.64
C GLU A 224 -79.90 -17.27 84.13
N VAL A 225 -81.12 -17.51 83.65
CA VAL A 225 -81.50 -17.28 82.25
C VAL A 225 -81.39 -15.79 81.89
N LYS A 226 -81.79 -14.87 82.77
CA LYS A 226 -81.58 -13.42 82.55
C LYS A 226 -80.11 -13.06 82.48
N ALA A 227 -79.28 -13.58 83.40
CA ALA A 227 -77.84 -13.36 83.38
C ALA A 227 -77.21 -13.89 82.08
N GLN A 228 -77.60 -15.08 81.62
CA GLN A 228 -77.12 -15.61 80.33
C GLN A 228 -77.60 -14.77 79.14
N TYR A 229 -78.83 -14.26 79.13
CA TYR A 229 -79.27 -13.32 78.08
C TYR A 229 -78.53 -11.98 78.12
N GLU A 230 -78.22 -11.45 79.30
CA GLU A 230 -77.39 -10.25 79.45
C GLU A 230 -75.95 -10.51 78.97
N ASP A 231 -75.34 -11.64 79.35
CA ASP A 231 -74.00 -12.03 78.91
C ASP A 231 -73.92 -12.29 77.41
N ILE A 232 -74.91 -12.97 76.81
CA ILE A 232 -75.00 -13.17 75.35
C ILE A 232 -75.19 -11.83 74.63
N ALA A 233 -76.05 -10.94 75.14
CA ALA A 233 -76.23 -9.60 74.58
C ALA A 233 -74.98 -8.72 74.74
N ASN A 234 -74.22 -8.90 75.82
CA ASN A 234 -72.95 -8.20 76.05
C ASN A 234 -71.84 -8.74 75.14
N CYS A 235 -71.71 -10.06 75.00
CA CYS A 235 -70.78 -10.70 74.07
C CYS A 235 -71.08 -10.31 72.62
N SER A 236 -72.34 -10.39 72.18
CA SER A 236 -72.74 -9.99 70.83
C SER A 236 -72.46 -8.50 70.55
N ARG A 237 -72.63 -7.62 71.55
CA ARG A 237 -72.28 -6.20 71.43
C ARG A 237 -70.77 -5.99 71.33
N ALA A 238 -69.99 -6.62 72.21
CA ALA A 238 -68.53 -6.53 72.20
C ALA A 238 -67.91 -7.14 70.93
N GLU A 239 -68.47 -8.24 70.43
CA GLU A 239 -68.08 -8.86 69.16
C GLU A 239 -68.37 -7.91 67.99
N ALA A 240 -69.59 -7.36 67.91
CA ALA A 240 -69.94 -6.37 66.89
C ALA A 240 -69.05 -5.12 66.95
N GLU A 241 -68.80 -4.57 68.15
CA GLU A 241 -67.89 -3.44 68.36
C GLU A 241 -66.46 -3.78 67.91
N SER A 242 -65.93 -4.95 68.26
CA SER A 242 -64.60 -5.41 67.83
C SER A 242 -64.52 -5.64 66.31
N TRP A 243 -65.60 -6.11 65.69
CA TRP A 243 -65.70 -6.32 64.26
C TRP A 243 -65.72 -4.99 63.50
N TYR A 244 -66.52 -4.01 63.97
CA TYR A 244 -66.52 -2.65 63.43
C TYR A 244 -65.18 -1.94 63.63
N GLN A 245 -64.53 -2.10 64.79
CA GLN A 245 -63.19 -1.58 65.09
C GLN A 245 -62.18 -2.15 64.09
N THR A 246 -62.14 -3.47 63.91
CA THR A 246 -61.25 -4.16 62.97
C THR A 246 -61.49 -3.70 61.52
N LYS A 247 -62.76 -3.58 61.10
CA LYS A 247 -63.10 -3.11 59.75
C LYS A 247 -62.77 -1.64 59.53
N TYR A 248 -62.88 -0.80 60.55
CA TYR A 248 -62.45 0.59 60.49
C TYR A 248 -60.93 0.70 60.36
N GLU A 249 -60.18 -0.10 61.13
CA GLU A 249 -58.71 -0.16 61.08
C GLU A 249 -58.20 -0.71 59.73
N GLU A 250 -58.83 -1.76 59.17
CA GLU A 250 -58.54 -2.24 57.82
C GLU A 250 -58.76 -1.16 56.74
N LEU A 251 -59.89 -0.45 56.80
CA LEU A 251 -60.20 0.63 55.86
C LEU A 251 -59.24 1.81 56.00
N GLN A 252 -58.90 2.19 57.25
CA GLN A 252 -57.92 3.24 57.53
C GLN A 252 -56.52 2.85 57.05
N TRP A 253 -56.10 1.60 57.26
CA TRP A 253 -54.83 1.07 56.76
C TRP A 253 -54.79 1.06 55.23
N SER A 254 -55.83 0.55 54.58
CA SER A 254 -55.93 0.50 53.12
C SER A 254 -55.93 1.90 52.49
N ALA A 255 -56.66 2.85 53.09
CA ALA A 255 -56.63 4.26 52.67
C ALA A 255 -55.24 4.91 52.88
N GLY A 256 -54.53 4.53 53.94
CA GLY A 256 -53.14 4.93 54.19
C GLY A 256 -52.19 4.40 53.11
N GLN A 257 -52.24 3.09 52.83
CA GLN A 257 -51.46 2.43 51.77
C GLN A 257 -51.69 3.09 50.41
N HIS A 258 -52.95 3.26 49.99
CA HIS A 258 -53.25 3.95 48.73
C HIS A 258 -52.79 5.41 48.70
N GLY A 259 -52.78 6.10 49.85
CA GLY A 259 -52.22 7.44 49.98
C GLY A 259 -50.69 7.47 49.81
N ASP A 260 -50.00 6.47 50.35
CA ASP A 260 -48.54 6.32 50.20
C ASP A 260 -48.15 5.84 48.80
N ASP A 261 -48.89 4.91 48.18
CA ASP A 261 -48.71 4.50 46.78
C ASP A 261 -48.90 5.67 45.81
N LEU A 262 -49.91 6.53 46.05
CA LEU A 262 -50.10 7.75 45.25
C LEU A 262 -48.97 8.76 45.48
N ARG A 263 -48.32 8.72 46.66
CA ARG A 263 -47.17 9.57 46.99
C ARG A 263 -45.87 9.07 46.36
N THR A 264 -45.60 7.75 46.37
CA THR A 264 -44.43 7.14 45.74
C THR A 264 -44.48 7.30 44.22
N THR A 265 -45.59 6.92 43.59
CA THR A 265 -45.80 7.11 42.13
C THR A 265 -45.66 8.58 41.73
N ARG A 266 -46.15 9.53 42.54
CA ARG A 266 -45.94 10.96 42.31
C ARG A 266 -44.47 11.39 42.42
N MET A 267 -43.69 10.80 43.33
CA MET A 267 -42.25 11.03 43.41
C MET A 267 -41.53 10.47 42.18
N GLU A 268 -41.82 9.23 41.79
CA GLU A 268 -41.28 8.57 40.59
C GLU A 268 -41.56 9.39 39.32
N ILE A 269 -42.81 9.85 39.14
CA ILE A 269 -43.18 10.76 38.03
C ILE A 269 -42.33 12.03 38.06
N SER A 270 -42.03 12.60 39.23
CA SER A 270 -41.17 13.79 39.35
C SER A 270 -39.69 13.50 39.00
N GLU A 271 -39.20 12.31 39.33
CA GLU A 271 -37.83 11.86 39.02
C GLU A 271 -37.66 11.52 37.54
N LEU A 272 -38.63 10.82 36.95
CA LEU A 272 -38.69 10.56 35.51
C LEU A 272 -38.76 11.87 34.71
N ASN A 273 -39.53 12.87 35.17
CA ASN A 273 -39.54 14.19 34.56
C ASN A 273 -38.17 14.89 34.66
N ARG A 274 -37.47 14.81 35.81
CA ARG A 274 -36.10 15.32 35.97
C ARG A 274 -35.09 14.58 35.09
N ALA A 275 -35.21 13.26 34.93
CA ALA A 275 -34.38 12.46 34.03
C ALA A 275 -34.62 12.85 32.57
N MET A 276 -35.89 13.01 32.17
CA MET A 276 -36.27 13.45 30.83
C MET A 276 -35.74 14.86 30.50
N GLN A 277 -35.76 15.79 31.46
CA GLN A 277 -35.15 17.11 31.29
C GLN A 277 -33.63 17.03 31.12
N ARG A 278 -32.93 16.22 31.93
CA ARG A 278 -31.47 16.00 31.77
C ARG A 278 -31.12 15.43 30.40
N LEU A 279 -31.83 14.38 29.95
CA LEU A 279 -31.62 13.77 28.64
C LEU A 279 -31.92 14.73 27.48
N ARG A 280 -32.93 15.60 27.60
CA ARG A 280 -33.19 16.66 26.60
C ARG A 280 -32.04 17.65 26.52
N LEU A 281 -31.50 18.11 27.66
CA LEU A 281 -30.35 19.01 27.70
C LEU A 281 -29.08 18.35 27.14
N GLU A 282 -28.87 17.07 27.40
CA GLU A 282 -27.77 16.28 26.84
C GLU A 282 -27.89 16.13 25.32
N ILE A 283 -29.09 15.79 24.81
CA ILE A 283 -29.38 15.75 23.37
C ILE A 283 -29.12 17.11 22.71
N ASP A 284 -29.55 18.22 23.33
CA ASP A 284 -29.35 19.55 22.76
C ASP A 284 -27.89 20.03 22.88
N ASN A 285 -27.13 19.54 23.86
CA ASN A 285 -25.68 19.74 23.93
C ASN A 285 -24.95 18.94 22.84
N LEU A 286 -25.28 17.67 22.65
CA LEU A 286 -24.73 16.83 21.58
C LEU A 286 -25.06 17.39 20.19
N LYS A 287 -26.28 17.88 19.96
CA LYS A 287 -26.64 18.60 18.70
C LYS A 287 -25.75 19.82 18.47
N LYS A 288 -25.47 20.62 19.50
CA LYS A 288 -24.55 21.77 19.39
C LYS A 288 -23.13 21.31 19.05
N GLN A 289 -22.64 20.25 19.69
CA GLN A 289 -21.33 19.67 19.39
C GLN A 289 -21.26 19.16 17.93
N CYS A 290 -22.26 18.42 17.46
CA CYS A 290 -22.39 18.01 16.06
C CYS A 290 -22.37 19.21 15.11
N ALA A 291 -23.13 20.27 15.40
CA ALA A 291 -23.14 21.48 14.58
C ALA A 291 -21.77 22.19 14.55
N THR A 292 -21.06 22.28 15.68
CA THR A 292 -19.71 22.85 15.72
C THR A 292 -18.68 22.00 14.97
N LEU A 293 -18.80 20.66 15.01
CA LEU A 293 -17.94 19.77 14.25
C LEU A 293 -18.24 19.84 12.75
N GLN A 294 -19.51 19.93 12.35
CA GLN A 294 -19.92 20.13 10.95
C GLN A 294 -19.39 21.46 10.41
N ALA A 295 -19.44 22.55 11.18
CA ALA A 295 -18.84 23.82 10.80
C ALA A 295 -17.32 23.70 10.63
N ALA A 296 -16.62 23.09 11.60
CA ALA A 296 -15.17 22.89 11.53
C ALA A 296 -14.74 22.00 10.34
N ILE A 297 -15.54 20.99 9.97
CA ILE A 297 -15.34 20.18 8.76
C ILE A 297 -15.50 21.04 7.52
N ALA A 298 -16.59 21.82 7.41
CA ALA A 298 -16.83 22.69 6.26
C ALA A 298 -15.74 23.75 6.08
N ASP A 299 -15.24 24.35 7.17
CA ASP A 299 -14.12 25.30 7.16
C ASP A 299 -12.82 24.62 6.70
N ALA A 300 -12.54 23.39 7.17
CA ALA A 300 -11.38 22.62 6.76
C ALA A 300 -11.45 22.17 5.28
N GLU A 301 -12.64 21.79 4.80
CA GLU A 301 -12.91 21.48 3.39
C GLU A 301 -12.70 22.70 2.50
N GLN A 302 -13.21 23.88 2.88
CA GLN A 302 -12.99 25.14 2.15
C GLN A 302 -11.51 25.53 2.11
N HIS A 303 -10.80 25.44 3.24
CA HIS A 303 -9.35 25.69 3.27
C HIS A 303 -8.57 24.69 2.39
N GLY A 304 -8.97 23.41 2.38
CA GLY A 304 -8.42 22.39 1.50
C GLY A 304 -8.67 22.66 0.01
N GLU A 305 -9.90 23.07 -0.35
CA GLU A 305 -10.24 23.44 -1.73
C GLU A 305 -9.45 24.66 -2.21
N LEU A 306 -9.32 25.69 -1.37
CA LEU A 306 -8.51 26.88 -1.68
C LEU A 306 -7.03 26.52 -1.89
N ALA A 307 -6.45 25.68 -1.03
CA ALA A 307 -5.08 25.20 -1.18
C ALA A 307 -4.88 24.37 -2.46
N LEU A 308 -5.85 23.50 -2.79
CA LEU A 308 -5.85 22.74 -4.05
C LEU A 308 -5.99 23.64 -5.28
N LYS A 309 -6.76 24.72 -5.18
CA LYS A 309 -6.94 25.70 -6.27
C LYS A 309 -5.66 26.50 -6.53
N ASP A 310 -4.97 26.95 -5.47
CA ASP A 310 -3.67 27.62 -5.55
C ASP A 310 -2.56 26.70 -6.07
N ALA A 311 -2.54 25.43 -5.64
CA ALA A 311 -1.63 24.43 -6.19
C ALA A 311 -1.88 24.17 -7.69
N LYS A 312 -3.15 24.13 -8.12
CA LYS A 312 -3.53 23.97 -9.53
C LYS A 312 -3.16 25.19 -10.38
N SER A 313 -3.33 26.42 -9.89
CA SER A 313 -2.88 27.61 -10.63
C SER A 313 -1.37 27.67 -10.78
N LYS A 314 -0.61 27.36 -9.71
CA LYS A 314 0.85 27.26 -9.76
C LYS A 314 1.34 26.17 -10.73
N LEU A 315 0.64 25.04 -10.79
CA LEU A 315 0.93 23.98 -11.76
C LEU A 315 0.71 24.48 -13.19
N ALA A 316 -0.43 25.12 -13.48
CA ALA A 316 -0.72 25.68 -14.80
C ALA A 316 0.29 26.78 -15.22
N GLU A 317 0.69 27.66 -14.30
CA GLU A 317 1.74 28.67 -14.55
C GLU A 317 3.10 28.04 -14.90
N LEU A 318 3.46 26.94 -14.23
CA LEU A 318 4.69 26.18 -14.52
C LEU A 318 4.61 25.42 -15.85
N GLU A 319 3.45 24.86 -16.20
CA GLU A 319 3.21 24.23 -17.50
C GLU A 319 3.32 25.25 -18.65
N ASP A 320 2.71 26.43 -18.48
CA ASP A 320 2.82 27.55 -19.43
C ASP A 320 4.26 28.05 -19.57
N ALA A 321 5.00 28.19 -18.47
CA ALA A 321 6.40 28.59 -18.49
C ALA A 321 7.28 27.54 -19.21
N LEU A 322 7.04 26.26 -18.95
CA LEU A 322 7.72 25.13 -19.60
C LEU A 322 7.39 25.07 -21.10
N GLN A 323 6.16 25.37 -21.49
CA GLN A 323 5.75 25.41 -22.90
C GLN A 323 6.36 26.60 -23.63
N LYS A 324 6.45 27.78 -23.00
CA LYS A 324 7.19 28.94 -23.53
C LYS A 324 8.68 28.61 -23.71
N ALA A 325 9.32 28.01 -22.70
CA ALA A 325 10.73 27.60 -22.80
C ALA A 325 11.00 26.59 -23.94
N LYS A 326 10.07 25.64 -24.17
CA LYS A 326 10.13 24.74 -25.34
C LYS A 326 10.02 25.50 -26.67
N GLN A 327 9.13 26.48 -26.76
CA GLN A 327 8.96 27.31 -27.96
C GLN A 327 10.20 28.17 -28.24
N ASP A 328 10.80 28.78 -27.21
CA ASP A 328 12.05 29.53 -27.33
C ASP A 328 13.23 28.65 -27.73
N MET A 329 13.36 27.44 -27.17
CA MET A 329 14.37 26.47 -27.60
C MET A 329 14.19 26.08 -29.08
N ALA A 330 12.95 25.82 -29.51
CA ALA A 330 12.62 25.54 -30.91
C ALA A 330 12.83 26.75 -31.84
N ARG A 331 12.79 27.97 -31.31
CA ARG A 331 13.14 29.20 -32.03
C ARG A 331 14.65 29.36 -32.17
N GLN A 332 15.40 29.22 -31.08
CA GLN A 332 16.87 29.25 -31.09
C GLN A 332 17.45 28.20 -32.05
N LEU A 333 16.93 26.98 -32.07
CA LEU A 333 17.37 25.94 -33.01
C LEU A 333 17.17 26.33 -34.48
N ARG A 334 16.11 27.07 -34.82
CA ARG A 334 15.90 27.61 -36.18
C ARG A 334 16.88 28.74 -36.48
N GLU A 335 17.04 29.70 -35.56
CA GLU A 335 18.01 30.80 -35.68
C GLU A 335 19.46 30.28 -35.86
N TYR A 336 19.85 29.21 -35.13
CA TYR A 336 21.13 28.53 -35.31
C TYR A 336 21.27 27.83 -36.68
N GLN A 337 20.21 27.19 -37.18
CA GLN A 337 20.23 26.56 -38.50
C GLN A 337 20.31 27.60 -39.63
N GLU A 338 19.60 28.71 -39.51
CA GLU A 338 19.68 29.85 -40.43
C GLU A 338 21.10 30.45 -40.44
N LEU A 339 21.69 30.67 -39.27
CA LEU A 339 23.07 31.15 -39.14
C LEU A 339 24.09 30.14 -39.73
N MET A 340 23.89 28.84 -39.54
CA MET A 340 24.71 27.79 -40.16
C MET A 340 24.62 27.85 -41.69
N ASN A 341 23.41 28.04 -42.24
CA ASN A 341 23.20 28.16 -43.68
C ASN A 341 23.93 29.40 -44.25
N VAL A 342 23.88 30.55 -43.55
CA VAL A 342 24.66 31.75 -43.92
C VAL A 342 26.16 31.48 -43.85
N LYS A 343 26.64 30.80 -42.80
CA LYS A 343 28.06 30.42 -42.67
C LYS A 343 28.54 29.53 -43.82
N LEU A 344 27.71 28.56 -44.24
CA LEU A 344 28.02 27.69 -45.38
C LEU A 344 28.03 28.46 -46.71
N ALA A 345 27.13 29.43 -46.90
CA ALA A 345 27.17 30.33 -48.06
C ALA A 345 28.47 31.16 -48.08
N LEU A 346 28.87 31.74 -46.95
CA LEU A 346 30.13 32.48 -46.82
C LEU A 346 31.37 31.60 -47.03
N ASP A 347 31.38 30.35 -46.58
CA ASP A 347 32.47 29.41 -46.88
C ASP A 347 32.58 29.16 -48.39
N ILE A 348 31.45 29.05 -49.10
CA ILE A 348 31.41 28.86 -50.56
C ILE A 348 31.95 30.12 -51.25
N GLU A 349 31.54 31.32 -50.82
CA GLU A 349 32.08 32.59 -51.34
C GLU A 349 33.60 32.70 -51.10
N ILE A 350 34.09 32.38 -49.90
CA ILE A 350 35.53 32.36 -49.61
C ILE A 350 36.26 31.34 -50.51
N ALA A 351 35.65 30.17 -50.77
CA ALA A 351 36.21 29.17 -51.66
C ALA A 351 36.21 29.60 -53.14
N THR A 352 35.22 30.35 -53.61
CA THR A 352 35.21 30.91 -54.98
C THR A 352 36.20 32.06 -55.11
N TYR A 353 36.30 32.95 -54.12
CA TYR A 353 37.34 34.00 -54.09
C TYR A 353 38.75 33.40 -54.10
N ARG A 354 39.02 32.34 -53.32
CA ARG A 354 40.32 31.63 -53.35
C ARG A 354 40.61 31.04 -54.73
N LYS A 355 39.65 30.37 -55.36
CA LYS A 355 39.82 29.83 -56.73
C LYS A 355 40.07 30.92 -57.79
N LEU A 356 39.50 32.12 -57.61
CA LEU A 356 39.76 33.26 -58.49
C LEU A 356 41.18 33.80 -58.31
N LEU A 357 41.67 33.94 -57.07
CA LEU A 357 43.07 34.30 -56.79
C LEU A 357 44.05 33.24 -57.32
N GLU A 358 43.77 31.95 -57.09
CA GLU A 358 44.54 30.84 -57.67
C GLU A 358 44.56 30.99 -59.21
N GLY A 359 43.42 31.31 -59.84
CA GLY A 359 43.32 31.56 -61.27
C GLY A 359 44.15 32.76 -61.80
N GLU A 360 44.43 33.77 -60.96
CA GLU A 360 45.36 34.85 -61.32
C GLU A 360 46.82 34.41 -61.23
N GLU A 361 47.21 33.65 -60.21
CA GLU A 361 48.58 33.10 -60.10
C GLU A 361 48.93 32.16 -61.27
N HIS A 362 47.92 31.46 -61.83
CA HIS A 362 48.09 30.60 -63.01
C HIS A 362 48.25 31.36 -64.34
N ARG A 363 48.15 32.70 -64.38
CA ARG A 363 48.58 33.49 -65.56
C ARG A 363 50.10 33.60 -65.69
N GLY A 364 50.87 33.17 -64.68
CA GLY A 364 52.33 33.15 -64.71
C GLY A 364 52.97 31.95 -65.42
N ALA A 365 52.23 30.88 -65.74
CA ALA A 365 52.78 29.66 -66.30
C ALA A 365 51.88 29.01 -67.37
N ILE A 366 52.26 29.15 -68.65
CA ILE A 366 51.56 28.54 -69.80
C ILE A 366 52.37 27.34 -70.30
N SER A 367 51.82 26.11 -70.25
CA SER A 367 52.07 25.06 -71.26
C SER A 367 51.25 23.75 -71.11
N PHE A 368 50.30 23.55 -72.03
CA PHE A 368 49.85 22.31 -72.73
C PHE A 368 49.37 21.00 -72.00
N PRO A 369 48.45 20.19 -72.64
CA PRO A 369 47.62 19.14 -71.99
C PRO A 369 47.98 17.68 -72.41
N PRO A 370 47.26 16.62 -71.94
CA PRO A 370 46.19 16.01 -72.78
C PRO A 370 45.03 15.19 -72.12
N TRP A 371 43.78 15.46 -72.57
CA TRP A 371 42.71 14.53 -73.07
C TRP A 371 42.06 13.37 -72.21
N PRO A 372 40.82 12.88 -72.54
CA PRO A 372 39.74 12.66 -71.55
C PRO A 372 39.00 11.28 -71.55
N LYS A 373 38.06 11.11 -70.59
CA LYS A 373 36.87 10.20 -70.54
C LYS A 373 35.84 10.79 -69.53
N GLN A 374 34.51 10.63 -69.57
CA GLN A 374 33.51 10.18 -70.56
C GLN A 374 32.10 10.69 -70.10
N MET A 375 31.14 10.89 -71.00
CA MET A 375 29.70 11.11 -70.65
C MET A 375 29.00 9.74 -70.43
N PRO A 376 27.80 9.63 -69.79
CA PRO A 376 26.50 10.13 -70.31
C PRO A 376 25.54 10.62 -69.16
N LEU A 377 24.23 10.90 -69.29
CA LEU A 377 23.24 11.04 -70.40
C LEU A 377 22.16 12.08 -69.99
N GLU A 378 21.25 12.45 -70.90
CA GLU A 378 19.98 13.14 -70.62
C GLU A 378 18.80 12.15 -70.55
N HIS A 379 17.70 12.48 -69.85
CA HIS A 379 16.34 12.20 -70.35
C HIS A 379 15.23 13.04 -69.70
N ASP A 380 14.80 14.03 -70.46
CA ASP A 380 13.42 14.45 -70.80
C ASP A 380 12.22 14.45 -69.81
N SER A 381 11.50 15.56 -69.96
CA SER A 381 10.15 15.97 -69.60
C SER A 381 9.00 14.94 -69.71
N ARG A 382 7.95 15.08 -68.86
CA ARG A 382 6.64 15.70 -69.23
C ARG A 382 5.41 15.12 -68.48
N ALA A 383 4.59 16.02 -67.89
CA ALA A 383 3.16 15.87 -67.55
C ALA A 383 2.76 14.75 -66.52
N THR A 384 1.65 14.80 -65.77
CA THR A 384 0.48 15.72 -65.70
C THR A 384 -0.10 15.71 -64.28
N GLU A 385 -0.41 16.89 -63.73
CA GLU A 385 -1.72 17.27 -63.15
C GLU A 385 -2.56 16.25 -62.33
N ALA A 386 -2.76 16.51 -61.02
CA ALA A 386 -4.07 16.54 -60.33
C ALA A 386 -4.01 16.74 -58.79
N THR A 387 -4.42 17.93 -58.34
CA THR A 387 -5.51 18.16 -57.35
C THR A 387 -5.53 17.51 -55.94
N ARG A 388 -5.48 18.41 -54.93
CA ARG A 388 -6.04 18.35 -53.54
C ARG A 388 -5.49 17.33 -52.53
N VAL A 389 -4.89 17.90 -51.49
CA VAL A 389 -4.95 17.41 -50.10
C VAL A 389 -6.25 17.90 -49.45
N PRO A 390 -6.89 17.09 -48.57
CA PRO A 390 -7.26 17.64 -47.26
C PRO A 390 -6.89 16.70 -46.10
N GLN A 391 -6.77 17.27 -44.91
CA GLN A 391 -6.58 16.54 -43.65
C GLN A 391 -7.77 15.63 -43.33
N SER A 392 -7.55 14.50 -42.64
CA SER A 392 -7.94 14.32 -41.21
C SER A 392 -8.12 12.85 -40.78
N VAL A 393 -8.15 12.67 -39.46
CA VAL A 393 -8.67 11.56 -38.63
C VAL A 393 -8.12 10.12 -38.73
N VAL A 394 -7.60 9.69 -37.58
CA VAL A 394 -7.61 8.36 -36.94
C VAL A 394 -8.46 7.23 -37.57
N SER A 395 -7.87 6.02 -37.71
CA SER A 395 -8.16 4.85 -36.83
C SER A 395 -7.61 3.50 -37.34
N SER A 396 -7.05 2.72 -36.40
CA SER A 396 -7.02 1.24 -36.30
C SER A 396 -7.06 0.32 -37.55
N SER A 397 -5.97 -0.43 -37.74
CA SER A 397 -5.95 -1.91 -37.96
C SER A 397 -4.50 -2.37 -37.67
N GLY A 398 -4.17 -3.59 -37.26
CA GLY A 398 -4.93 -4.85 -37.18
C GLY A 398 -3.96 -5.97 -37.57
N GLY A 399 -3.25 -6.56 -36.59
CA GLY A 399 -2.11 -7.46 -36.84
C GLY A 399 -2.02 -8.61 -35.85
N THR A 400 -2.59 -9.76 -36.24
CA THR A 400 -2.79 -10.96 -35.42
C THR A 400 -1.50 -11.73 -35.12
N GLY A 401 -1.34 -12.26 -33.90
CA GLY A 401 -0.20 -13.09 -33.48
C GLY A 401 -0.60 -14.18 -32.49
N TYR A 402 -0.72 -15.41 -32.98
CA TYR A 402 -1.34 -16.60 -32.37
C TYR A 402 -0.77 -17.14 -31.03
N SER A 403 -1.58 -18.03 -30.43
CA SER A 403 -1.31 -19.03 -29.38
C SER A 403 -1.24 -18.52 -27.91
N GLY A 404 -1.84 -19.21 -26.93
CA GLY A 404 -2.73 -20.38 -26.98
C GLY A 404 -2.70 -21.17 -25.66
N GLY A 405 -3.82 -21.27 -24.93
CA GLY A 405 -3.82 -21.91 -23.61
C GLY A 405 -5.14 -21.82 -22.85
N SER A 406 -6.19 -22.47 -23.35
CA SER A 406 -7.52 -22.47 -22.73
C SER A 406 -7.55 -23.16 -21.36
N ARG A 407 -8.24 -22.56 -20.37
CA ARG A 407 -9.14 -23.29 -19.46
C ARG A 407 -10.42 -22.48 -19.23
N LEU A 408 -11.55 -23.18 -19.30
CA LEU A 408 -12.89 -22.63 -19.09
C LEU A 408 -13.23 -22.61 -17.60
N CYS A 409 -13.76 -21.50 -17.09
CA CYS A 409 -14.65 -21.46 -15.94
C CYS A 409 -15.82 -20.52 -16.22
N VAL A 410 -17.00 -20.85 -15.68
CA VAL A 410 -18.30 -20.26 -16.04
C VAL A 410 -18.75 -19.22 -15.00
N GLY A 411 -19.24 -18.08 -15.50
CA GLY A 411 -20.44 -17.40 -14.95
C GLY A 411 -20.29 -16.50 -13.71
N GLY A 412 -21.04 -15.38 -13.72
CA GLY A 412 -21.16 -14.43 -12.60
C GLY A 412 -20.03 -13.39 -12.57
N GLY A 413 -20.26 -12.08 -12.65
CA GLY A 413 -21.50 -11.32 -12.59
C GLY A 413 -21.65 -10.60 -11.25
N VAL A 414 -22.02 -9.32 -11.31
CA VAL A 414 -22.25 -8.34 -10.23
C VAL A 414 -21.05 -7.45 -9.85
N TYR A 415 -21.40 -6.18 -9.74
CA TYR A 415 -20.62 -4.96 -9.55
C TYR A 415 -19.93 -4.91 -8.18
N SER A 416 -18.72 -4.35 -8.12
CA SER A 416 -18.06 -3.91 -6.90
C SER A 416 -17.28 -2.64 -7.17
N GLY A 417 -17.75 -1.51 -6.63
CA GLY A 417 -17.04 -0.24 -6.66
C GLY A 417 -16.05 -0.17 -5.51
N GLY A 418 -14.75 -0.21 -5.80
CA GLY A 418 -13.71 -0.07 -4.79
C GLY A 418 -13.51 1.38 -4.38
N PHE A 419 -13.83 1.71 -3.12
CA PHE A 419 -13.27 2.88 -2.45
C PHE A 419 -12.05 2.43 -1.63
N SER A 420 -10.88 2.90 -2.03
CA SER A 420 -9.63 2.70 -1.31
C SER A 420 -9.23 3.97 -0.56
N GLY A 421 -9.06 3.84 0.75
CA GLY A 421 -8.54 4.88 1.63
C GLY A 421 -8.30 4.25 3.01
N GLY A 422 -7.08 4.03 3.49
CA GLY A 422 -5.81 4.69 3.12
C GLY A 422 -5.41 5.61 4.26
N LEU A 423 -5.19 5.01 5.43
CA LEU A 423 -4.88 5.72 6.67
C LEU A 423 -3.46 6.31 6.59
N CYS A 424 -3.29 7.60 6.88
CA CYS A 424 -1.97 8.19 7.10
C CYS A 424 -1.85 8.73 8.53
N TYR A 425 -0.76 8.35 9.18
CA TYR A 425 -0.46 8.62 10.59
C TYR A 425 0.32 9.94 10.71
N SER A 426 -0.04 10.77 11.68
CA SER A 426 0.82 11.86 12.15
C SER A 426 0.74 11.97 13.66
N GLY A 427 1.72 11.37 14.33
CA GLY A 427 1.96 11.58 15.75
C GLY A 427 2.97 12.70 15.96
N SER A 428 2.69 13.61 16.87
CA SER A 428 3.71 14.39 17.57
C SER A 428 3.26 14.64 18.99
N GLY A 429 4.07 14.17 19.94
CA GLY A 429 3.79 14.31 21.36
C GLY A 429 4.30 15.63 21.93
N GLY A 430 3.68 16.07 23.02
CA GLY A 430 4.10 17.18 23.86
C GLY A 430 3.22 17.16 25.10
N GLY A 431 3.77 16.75 26.24
CA GLY A 431 2.96 16.37 27.40
C GLY A 431 2.76 17.48 28.44
N SER A 432 1.72 17.35 29.26
CA SER A 432 1.79 17.58 30.70
C SER A 432 0.57 16.91 31.37
N SER A 433 0.78 16.30 32.53
CA SER A 433 -0.23 15.47 33.21
C SER A 433 -0.52 16.00 34.61
N PHE A 434 -1.82 16.11 34.96
CA PHE A 434 -2.39 16.17 36.32
C PHE A 434 -1.88 17.30 37.26
N SER A 435 -2.56 17.74 38.34
CA SER A 435 -3.81 17.36 39.01
C SER A 435 -4.29 18.52 39.89
N SER A 436 -5.60 18.70 40.11
CA SER A 436 -6.14 19.13 41.41
C SER A 436 -7.67 18.99 41.50
N THR A 437 -8.16 17.87 42.04
CA THR A 437 -9.50 17.78 42.62
C THR A 437 -9.38 17.09 43.97
N SER A 438 -9.64 17.86 45.04
CA SER A 438 -9.62 17.41 46.43
C SER A 438 -10.81 16.51 46.72
N GLY A 439 -10.56 15.31 47.24
CA GLY A 439 -11.61 14.41 47.69
C GLY A 439 -12.23 14.85 49.02
N HIS A 440 -13.54 14.68 49.15
CA HIS A 440 -14.22 14.69 50.45
C HIS A 440 -14.66 13.27 50.81
N SER A 441 -14.02 12.72 51.84
CA SER A 441 -14.37 11.45 52.45
C SER A 441 -15.51 11.62 53.45
N LEU A 442 -16.56 10.81 53.34
CA LEU A 442 -17.50 10.56 54.45
C LEU A 442 -17.30 9.13 54.94
N SER A 443 -16.80 9.02 56.18
CA SER A 443 -16.51 7.76 56.85
C SER A 443 -17.76 7.19 57.53
N GLY A 444 -18.24 6.05 57.05
CA GLY A 444 -19.21 5.21 57.78
C GLY A 444 -18.49 4.25 58.72
N THR A 445 -18.72 4.37 60.03
CA THR A 445 -17.98 3.60 61.04
C THR A 445 -18.54 2.20 61.26
N SER A 446 -17.65 1.22 61.18
CA SER A 446 -17.67 -0.14 61.75
C SER A 446 -18.75 -0.48 62.80
N SER A 447 -19.35 -1.67 62.67
CA SER A 447 -19.29 -2.64 63.76
C SER A 447 -19.32 -4.09 63.26
N SER A 448 -18.48 -4.94 63.85
CA SER A 448 -18.46 -6.40 63.62
C SER A 448 -19.30 -7.10 64.68
N MET A 449 -20.06 -8.13 64.28
CA MET A 449 -20.26 -9.31 65.14
C MET A 449 -20.33 -10.58 64.30
N ARG A 450 -19.39 -11.50 64.58
CA ARG A 450 -19.34 -12.86 64.03
C ARG A 450 -19.65 -13.81 65.19
N ILE A 451 -20.77 -14.53 65.12
CA ILE A 451 -21.10 -15.61 66.06
C ILE A 451 -21.19 -16.91 65.26
N ILE A 452 -20.57 -17.97 65.79
CA ILE A 452 -20.36 -19.26 65.11
C ILE A 452 -20.91 -20.40 65.97
N SER A 453 -21.70 -21.28 65.35
CA SER A 453 -22.15 -22.60 65.85
C SER A 453 -23.11 -22.58 67.05
N LYS A 454 -23.93 -23.62 67.31
CA LYS A 454 -23.91 -25.04 66.88
C LYS A 454 -25.30 -25.56 66.49
N THR A 455 -25.30 -26.68 65.78
CA THR A 455 -26.47 -27.53 65.52
C THR A 455 -26.98 -28.21 66.79
N SER A 456 -28.29 -28.43 66.90
CA SER A 456 -28.85 -29.60 67.58
C SER A 456 -30.25 -29.93 67.06
N SER A 457 -30.44 -31.15 66.60
CA SER A 457 -31.73 -31.68 66.17
C SER A 457 -32.48 -32.31 67.34
N THR A 458 -33.77 -32.03 67.47
CA THR A 458 -34.68 -32.90 68.24
C THR A 458 -36.03 -33.03 67.56
N LYS A 459 -36.24 -34.17 66.89
CA LYS A 459 -37.60 -34.66 66.61
C LYS A 459 -38.28 -34.95 67.95
N LYS A 460 -39.55 -34.56 68.10
CA LYS A 460 -40.46 -35.22 69.03
C LYS A 460 -41.76 -35.57 68.31
N SER A 461 -42.03 -36.87 68.26
CA SER A 461 -43.30 -37.43 67.80
C SER A 461 -44.37 -37.16 68.84
N TYR A 462 -45.58 -36.87 68.36
CA TYR A 462 -46.78 -37.43 68.97
C TYR A 462 -47.36 -38.48 68.02
N ARG A 463 -48.03 -39.49 68.60
CA ARG A 463 -48.55 -40.68 67.93
C ARG A 463 -49.83 -41.09 68.66
N SER A 464 -50.85 -41.41 67.87
CA SER A 464 -52.20 -41.84 68.27
C SER A 464 -53.06 -40.77 68.93
#